data_AF-A0A2T2VK56-F1
#
_entry.id   AF-A0A2T2VK56-F1
#
_cell.length_a   1.000
_cell.length_b   1.000
_cell.length_c   1.000
_cell.angle_alpha   90.00
_cell.angle_beta   90.00
_cell.angle_gamma   90.00
#
_symmetry.space_group_name_H-M   'P 1'
#
loop_
_entity.id
_entity.type
_entity.pdbx_description
1 polymer ?
#
loop_
_entity_poly.entity_id
_entity_poly.type
_entity_poly.pdbx_seq_one_letter_code
_entity_poly.pdbx_strand_id
1 'polypeptide(L)'
;MEQMILQIAQDTINTSTGKELELPLFELLIKGGWIMIPILVLAVIAVYIFIERYLTIKKAGQVDSNFMNKIRDLVMDDNIEGARNLCKEHDTPIARMIEKGLNRIGRPLKDIST
;
A
#
# COMPACT_ATOMS: atom_id res chain seq x y z
N MET A 1 2.95 -54.57 47.01
CA MET A 1 2.50 -54.90 45.65
C MET A 1 1.28 -54.08 45.22
N GLU A 2 0.42 -53.64 46.15
CA GLU A 2 -0.78 -52.82 45.82
C GLU A 2 -0.47 -51.36 45.44
N GLN A 3 0.58 -50.75 45.99
CA GLN A 3 0.94 -49.34 45.71
C GLN A 3 1.58 -49.11 44.33
N MET A 4 2.06 -50.16 43.65
CA MET A 4 2.68 -50.06 42.32
C MET A 4 1.64 -50.05 41.20
N ILE A 5 0.47 -50.67 41.41
CA ILE A 5 -0.63 -50.72 40.44
C ILE A 5 -1.36 -49.37 40.35
N LEU A 6 -1.51 -48.66 41.49
CA LEU A 6 -2.13 -47.33 41.51
C LEU A 6 -1.30 -46.26 40.80
N GLN A 7 0.03 -46.40 40.76
CA GLN A 7 0.90 -45.45 40.08
C GLN A 7 0.83 -45.62 38.55
N ILE A 8 0.74 -46.86 38.05
CA ILE A 8 0.55 -47.17 36.62
C ILE A 8 -0.85 -46.72 36.14
N ALA A 9 -1.86 -46.81 37.00
CA ALA A 9 -3.20 -46.29 36.72
C ALA A 9 -3.21 -44.76 36.59
N GLN A 10 -2.46 -44.04 37.42
CA GLN A 10 -2.37 -42.57 37.31
C GLN A 10 -1.56 -42.09 36.09
N ASP A 11 -0.49 -42.78 35.71
CA ASP A 11 0.27 -42.45 34.50
C ASP A 11 -0.53 -42.68 33.20
N THR A 12 -1.41 -43.70 33.20
CA THR A 12 -2.31 -43.98 32.08
C THR A 12 -3.43 -42.94 31.95
N ILE A 13 -3.90 -42.38 33.07
CA ILE A 13 -4.94 -41.32 33.08
C ILE A 13 -4.36 -39.95 32.67
N ASN A 14 -3.09 -39.67 32.97
CA ASN A 14 -2.45 -38.41 32.59
C ASN A 14 -2.04 -38.32 31.11
N THR A 15 -1.93 -39.46 30.41
CA THR A 15 -1.52 -39.51 28.99
C THR A 15 -2.71 -39.42 28.03
N SER A 16 -3.96 -39.53 28.51
CA SER A 16 -5.14 -39.72 27.67
C SER A 16 -6.25 -38.69 27.85
N THR A 17 -5.96 -37.51 28.42
CA THR A 17 -6.87 -36.37 28.31
C THR A 17 -6.42 -35.49 27.15
N GLY A 18 -6.88 -35.85 25.96
CA GLY A 18 -6.97 -34.91 24.85
C GLY A 18 -7.85 -33.74 25.28
N LYS A 19 -7.24 -32.69 25.83
CA LYS A 19 -7.78 -31.35 25.64
C LYS A 19 -7.81 -31.17 24.14
N GLU A 20 -9.00 -31.17 23.54
CA GLU A 20 -9.21 -30.52 22.26
C GLU A 20 -8.60 -29.14 22.43
N LEU A 21 -7.40 -28.98 21.88
CA LEU A 21 -6.56 -27.86 22.21
C LEU A 21 -7.15 -26.65 21.49
N GLU A 22 -8.06 -25.94 22.16
CA GLU A 22 -8.18 -24.50 21.99
C GLU A 22 -6.83 -23.91 22.45
N LEU A 23 -5.76 -24.16 21.69
CA LEU A 23 -4.51 -23.46 21.91
C LEU A 23 -4.82 -22.01 21.55
N PRO A 24 -4.76 -21.08 22.52
CA PRO A 24 -4.89 -19.68 22.18
C PRO A 24 -3.82 -19.34 21.13
N LEU A 25 -4.19 -18.56 20.11
CA LEU A 25 -3.28 -18.19 19.01
C LEU A 25 -1.93 -17.63 19.50
N PHE A 26 -1.94 -17.04 20.68
CA PHE A 26 -0.75 -16.54 21.37
C PHE A 26 0.24 -17.64 21.76
N GLU A 27 -0.22 -18.80 22.23
CA GLU A 27 0.66 -19.93 22.55
C GLU A 27 1.27 -20.56 21.29
N LEU A 28 0.52 -20.59 20.18
CA LEU A 28 1.04 -21.03 18.89
C LEU A 28 2.16 -20.10 18.38
N LEU A 29 2.00 -18.80 18.61
CA LEU A 29 2.99 -17.78 18.25
C LEU A 29 4.29 -17.95 19.05
N ILE A 30 4.21 -18.21 20.36
CA ILE A 30 5.37 -18.45 21.23
C ILE A 30 6.09 -19.76 20.86
N LYS A 31 5.34 -20.79 20.47
CA LYS A 31 5.89 -22.09 20.05
C LYS A 31 6.60 -22.05 18.69
N GLY A 32 6.47 -20.96 17.94
CA GLY A 32 7.14 -20.73 16.65
C GLY A 32 8.67 -20.60 16.71
N GLY A 33 9.27 -20.39 17.89
CA GLY A 33 10.73 -20.41 18.06
C GLY A 33 11.48 -19.31 17.29
N TRP A 34 12.71 -19.58 16.86
CA TRP A 34 13.60 -18.57 16.23
C TRP A 34 13.02 -17.98 14.93
N ILE A 35 12.21 -18.73 14.17
CA ILE A 35 11.66 -18.28 12.88
C ILE A 35 10.61 -17.17 13.04
N MET A 36 10.09 -16.93 14.24
CA MET A 36 9.13 -15.86 14.52
C MET A 36 9.74 -14.45 14.44
N ILE A 37 11.02 -14.33 14.79
CA ILE A 37 11.73 -13.04 14.79
C ILE A 37 11.80 -12.44 13.37
N PRO A 38 12.30 -13.15 12.33
CA PRO A 38 12.37 -12.58 10.99
C PRO A 38 10.99 -12.31 10.39
N ILE A 39 9.97 -13.13 10.68
CA ILE A 39 8.59 -12.90 10.22
C ILE A 39 8.04 -11.60 10.81
N LEU A 40 8.24 -11.37 12.10
CA LEU A 40 7.79 -10.15 12.77
C LEU A 40 8.48 -8.92 12.16
N VAL A 41 9.80 -8.99 11.95
CA VAL A 41 10.57 -7.91 11.30
C VAL A 41 10.05 -7.64 9.89
N LEU A 42 9.84 -8.68 9.07
CA LEU A 42 9.27 -8.53 7.73
C LEU A 42 7.87 -7.93 7.76
N ALA A 43 7.03 -8.31 8.73
CA ALA A 43 5.69 -7.77 8.89
C ALA A 43 5.72 -6.27 9.21
N VAL A 44 6.62 -5.84 10.09
CA VAL A 44 6.81 -4.41 10.42
C VAL A 44 7.27 -3.62 9.18
N ILE A 45 8.25 -4.15 8.44
CA ILE A 45 8.73 -3.53 7.19
C ILE A 45 7.61 -3.45 6.15
N ALA A 46 6.82 -4.52 6.01
CA ALA A 46 5.70 -4.55 5.07
C ALA A 46 4.64 -3.49 5.42
N VAL A 47 4.27 -3.35 6.69
CA VAL A 47 3.33 -2.32 7.15
C VAL A 47 3.91 -0.92 6.92
N TYR A 48 5.19 -0.71 7.20
CA TYR A 48 5.87 0.56 6.95
C TYR A 48 5.77 0.97 5.46
N ILE A 49 6.16 0.07 4.55
CA ILE A 49 6.09 0.31 3.10
C ILE A 49 4.64 0.54 2.68
N PHE A 50 3.70 -0.21 3.23
CA PHE A 50 2.28 -0.07 2.91
C PHE A 50 1.76 1.33 3.26
N ILE A 51 2.10 1.84 4.45
CA ILE A 51 1.69 3.18 4.89
C ILE A 51 2.32 4.28 4.02
N GLU A 52 3.63 4.22 3.77
CA GLU A 52 4.31 5.21 2.90
C GLU A 52 3.70 5.23 1.49
N ARG A 53 3.47 4.03 0.93
CA ARG A 53 2.89 3.88 -0.40
C ARG A 53 1.45 4.40 -0.43
N TYR A 54 0.65 4.09 0.59
CA TYR A 54 -0.73 4.55 0.70
C TYR A 54 -0.81 6.07 0.79
N LEU A 55 0.01 6.70 1.62
CA LEU A 55 0.06 8.16 1.74
C LEU A 55 0.53 8.82 0.44
N THR A 56 1.52 8.24 -0.23
CA THR A 56 2.02 8.75 -1.52
C THR A 56 0.95 8.68 -2.60
N ILE A 57 0.23 7.57 -2.71
CA ILE A 57 -0.87 7.41 -3.67
C ILE A 57 -2.01 8.38 -3.34
N LYS A 58 -2.37 8.50 -2.05
CA LYS A 58 -3.41 9.43 -1.61
C LYS A 58 -3.05 10.88 -1.90
N LYS A 59 -1.79 11.28 -1.73
CA LYS A 59 -1.29 12.63 -2.04
C LYS A 59 -1.25 12.87 -3.55
N ALA A 60 -0.82 11.87 -4.34
CA ALA A 60 -0.81 11.94 -5.79
C ALA A 60 -2.23 11.98 -6.41
N GLY A 61 -3.21 11.39 -5.74
CA GLY A 61 -4.62 11.36 -6.16
C GLY A 61 -5.46 12.55 -5.71
N GLN A 62 -4.92 13.48 -4.92
CA GLN A 62 -5.61 14.74 -4.61
C GLN A 62 -5.58 15.65 -5.83
N VAL A 63 -6.58 15.47 -6.68
CA VAL A 63 -6.86 16.35 -7.81
C VAL A 63 -7.53 17.60 -7.26
N ASP A 64 -6.85 18.75 -7.34
CA ASP A 64 -7.52 20.01 -7.03
C ASP A 64 -8.55 20.28 -8.14
N SER A 65 -9.83 20.21 -7.80
CA SER A 65 -10.93 20.50 -8.72
C SER A 65 -10.85 21.93 -9.28
N ASN A 66 -10.28 22.87 -8.51
CA ASN A 66 -10.06 24.24 -8.98
C ASN A 66 -8.99 24.29 -10.07
N PHE A 67 -7.96 23.44 -10.01
CA PHE A 67 -6.94 23.37 -11.05
C PHE A 67 -7.57 22.97 -12.38
N MET A 68 -8.42 21.95 -12.40
CA MET A 68 -9.07 21.53 -13.64
C MET A 68 -10.05 22.57 -14.21
N ASN A 69 -10.78 23.28 -13.35
CA ASN A 69 -11.66 24.35 -13.81
C ASN A 69 -10.86 25.49 -14.46
N LYS A 70 -9.79 25.96 -13.80
CA LYS A 70 -8.91 27.00 -14.35
C LYS A 70 -8.26 26.59 -15.68
N ILE A 71 -7.81 25.34 -15.82
CA ILE A 71 -7.26 24.84 -17.08
C ILE A 71 -8.31 24.87 -18.19
N ARG A 72 -9.54 24.45 -17.92
CA ARG A 72 -10.62 24.49 -18.93
C ARG A 72 -10.91 25.92 -19.37
N ASP A 73 -11.00 26.85 -18.44
CA ASP A 73 -11.25 28.26 -18.76
C ASP A 73 -10.13 28.85 -19.63
N LEU A 74 -8.86 28.60 -19.27
CA LEU A 74 -7.69 29.05 -20.03
C LEU A 74 -7.62 28.43 -21.44
N VAL A 75 -8.05 27.18 -21.60
CA VAL A 75 -8.12 26.51 -22.91
C VAL A 75 -9.29 27.04 -23.76
N MET A 76 -10.42 27.36 -23.13
CA MET A 76 -11.57 27.96 -23.83
C MET A 76 -11.29 29.40 -24.29
N ASP A 77 -10.40 30.11 -23.59
CA ASP A 77 -9.91 31.46 -23.93
C ASP A 77 -8.76 31.45 -24.97
N ASP A 78 -8.46 30.29 -25.58
CA ASP A 78 -7.31 30.07 -26.51
C ASP A 78 -5.93 30.39 -25.89
N ASN A 79 -5.86 30.55 -24.56
CA ASN A 79 -4.65 30.93 -23.85
C ASN A 79 -3.84 29.70 -23.42
N ILE A 80 -3.22 29.05 -24.40
CA ILE A 80 -2.38 27.85 -24.20
C ILE A 80 -1.12 28.16 -23.36
N GLU A 81 -0.61 29.40 -23.43
CA GLU A 81 0.52 29.85 -22.62
C GLU A 81 0.18 29.97 -21.13
N GLY A 82 -0.97 30.56 -20.81
CA GLY A 82 -1.47 30.68 -19.45
C GLY A 82 -1.75 29.32 -18.81
N ALA A 83 -2.37 28.41 -19.56
CA ALA A 83 -2.59 27.04 -19.10
C ALA A 83 -1.28 26.28 -18.85
N ARG A 84 -0.24 26.51 -19.66
CA ARG A 84 1.09 25.93 -19.45
C ARG A 84 1.80 26.49 -18.21
N ASN A 85 1.66 27.78 -17.92
CA ASN A 85 2.21 28.37 -16.71
C ASN A 85 1.52 27.84 -15.45
N LEU A 86 0.19 27.70 -15.48
CA LEU A 86 -0.57 27.11 -14.37
C LEU A 86 -0.14 25.65 -14.10
N CYS A 87 0.12 24.87 -15.15
CA CYS A 87 0.65 23.51 -15.02
C CYS A 87 2.07 23.47 -14.42
N LYS A 88 2.89 24.51 -14.65
CA LYS A 88 4.25 24.60 -14.09
C LYS A 88 4.24 25.02 -12.62
N GLU A 89 3.27 25.83 -12.20
CA GLU A 89 3.11 26.22 -10.80
C GLU A 89 2.59 25.07 -9.93
N HIS A 90 1.73 24.21 -10.47
CA HIS A 90 1.17 23.06 -9.75
C HIS A 90 1.83 21.75 -10.18
N ASP A 91 2.92 21.33 -9.51
CA ASP A 91 3.66 20.11 -9.85
C ASP A 91 2.95 18.81 -9.39
N THR A 92 1.76 18.56 -9.92
CA THR A 92 0.97 17.34 -9.68
C THR A 92 1.09 16.38 -10.86
N PRO A 93 0.87 15.07 -10.67
CA PRO A 93 0.88 14.10 -11.77
C PRO A 93 -0.06 14.48 -12.93
N ILE A 94 -1.20 15.09 -12.61
CA ILE A 94 -2.22 15.53 -13.58
C ILE A 94 -1.75 16.77 -14.33
N ALA A 95 -1.14 17.74 -13.66
CA ALA A 95 -0.57 18.91 -14.33
C ALA A 95 0.53 18.51 -15.32
N ARG A 96 1.42 17.58 -14.96
CA ARG A 96 2.43 17.03 -15.89
C ARG A 96 1.79 16.31 -17.08
N MET A 97 0.70 15.57 -16.84
CA MET A 97 -0.05 14.91 -17.91
C MET A 97 -0.68 15.93 -18.87
N ILE A 98 -1.31 16.99 -18.34
CA ILE A 98 -1.94 18.05 -19.12
C ILE A 98 -0.91 18.91 -19.83
N GLU A 99 0.21 19.27 -19.21
CA GLU A 99 1.30 20.02 -19.83
C GLU A 99 1.81 19.30 -21.09
N LYS A 100 2.02 17.98 -21.03
CA LYS A 100 2.41 17.18 -22.20
C LYS A 100 1.30 17.14 -23.26
N GLY A 101 0.03 17.09 -22.86
CA GLY A 101 -1.12 17.24 -23.75
C GLY A 101 -1.11 18.58 -24.48
N LEU A 102 -1.00 19.69 -23.73
CA LEU A 102 -0.96 21.07 -24.25
C LEU A 102 0.23 21.31 -25.18
N ASN A 103 1.40 20.75 -24.89
CA ASN A 103 2.58 20.85 -25.76
C ASN A 103 2.41 20.22 -27.15
N ARG A 104 1.35 19.42 -27.35
CA ARG A 104 0.98 18.84 -28.64
C ARG A 104 -0.03 19.70 -29.39
N ILE A 105 -0.80 20.53 -28.68
CA ILE A 105 -1.77 21.45 -29.27
C ILE A 105 -0.99 22.60 -29.90
N GLY A 106 -1.00 22.69 -31.23
CA GLY A 106 -0.28 23.74 -31.95
C GLY A 106 1.11 23.38 -32.46
N ARG A 107 1.55 22.11 -32.41
CA ARG A 107 2.61 21.69 -33.34
C ARG A 107 1.98 21.46 -34.71
N PRO A 108 2.14 22.36 -35.69
CA PRO A 108 1.84 21.99 -37.07
C PRO A 108 2.68 20.76 -37.40
N LEU A 109 2.15 19.90 -38.26
CA LEU A 109 2.86 18.82 -38.95
C LEU A 109 3.94 19.39 -39.90
N LYS A 110 4.77 20.30 -39.39
CA LYS A 110 5.95 20.82 -40.07
C LYS A 110 7.05 19.85 -39.69
N ASP A 111 7.24 18.84 -40.53
CA ASP A 111 8.54 18.17 -40.78
C ASP A 111 8.41 16.90 -41.65
N ILE A 112 7.46 16.82 -42.60
CA ILE A 112 7.53 15.82 -43.70
C ILE A 112 7.02 16.38 -45.03
N SER A 113 7.68 17.41 -45.55
CA SER A 113 7.64 17.73 -46.98
C SER A 113 8.99 18.32 -47.40
N THR A 114 9.93 17.42 -47.66
CA THR A 114 11.05 17.65 -48.59
C THR A 114 11.24 16.36 -49.35
#